data_AF-A0A965NMV4-F1
#
_entry.id   AF-A0A965NMV4-F1
#
_cell.length_a   1.000
_cell.length_b   1.000
_cell.length_c   1.000
_cell.angle_alpha   90.00
_cell.angle_beta   90.00
_cell.angle_gamma   90.00
#
_symmetry.space_group_name_H-M   'P 1'
#
loop_
_entity.id
_entity.type
_entity.pdbx_description
1 polymer ?
#
loop_
_entity_poly.entity_id
_entity_poly.type
_entity_poly.pdbx_seq_one_letter_code
_entity_poly.pdbx_strand_id
1 'polypeptide(L)'
;MPPRLEQRVLVLNRLWQPVNIVGVLRAMSLLFRGRASAIHADPSGHRVMSAEEWMRFSVDTPPPAAESVRTTCIVLRVPRVLLLGEYDRVPRREIRFSRRNVYLRDANTCQYCGRQFRDEELNLDHVVPRDIGGKTNWENIVTACVRCNSRKANRWCG
;
A
#
# COMPACT_ATOMS: atom_id res chain seq x y z
N MET A 1 22.20 9.26 -8.33
CA MET A 1 21.92 8.78 -6.96
C MET A 1 20.92 9.73 -6.34
N PRO A 2 19.77 9.28 -5.79
CA PRO A 2 18.77 10.20 -5.25
C PRO A 2 19.32 10.97 -4.04
N PRO A 3 18.88 12.23 -3.82
CA PRO A 3 19.16 13.00 -2.61
C PRO A 3 18.93 12.16 -1.35
N ARG A 4 19.77 12.33 -0.32
CA ARG A 4 19.75 11.50 0.91
C ARG A 4 18.38 11.44 1.59
N LEU A 5 17.59 12.51 1.50
CA LEU A 5 16.24 12.60 2.07
C LEU A 5 15.15 11.90 1.22
N GLU A 6 15.44 11.60 -0.05
CA GLU A 6 14.55 10.86 -0.95
C GLU A 6 14.71 9.33 -0.84
N GLN A 7 15.70 8.87 -0.08
CA GLN A 7 15.88 7.45 0.18
C GLN A 7 14.64 6.87 0.86
N ARG A 8 14.23 5.71 0.36
CA ARG A 8 13.04 5.00 0.80
C ARG A 8 13.43 3.86 1.74
N VAL A 9 12.74 3.80 2.87
CA VAL A 9 12.93 2.80 3.91
C VAL A 9 11.75 1.86 3.92
N LEU A 10 12.03 0.56 3.80
CA LEU A 10 11.01 -0.48 3.90
C LEU A 10 10.60 -0.66 5.36
N VAL A 11 9.29 -0.72 5.62
CA VAL A 11 8.74 -0.98 6.95
C VAL A 11 8.07 -2.34 6.94
N LEU A 12 8.46 -3.18 7.89
CA LEU A 12 7.91 -4.51 8.13
C LEU A 12 7.02 -4.49 9.39
N ASN A 13 5.99 -5.33 9.41
CA ASN A 13 5.26 -5.64 10.64
C ASN A 13 6.04 -6.63 11.51
N ARG A 14 5.54 -6.91 12.71
CA ARG A 14 6.13 -7.85 13.67
C ARG A 14 6.23 -9.30 13.14
N LEU A 15 5.49 -9.62 12.08
CA LEU A 15 5.53 -10.89 11.34
C LEU A 15 6.53 -10.88 10.18
N TRP A 16 7.41 -9.88 10.09
CA TRP A 16 8.41 -9.72 9.03
C TRP A 16 7.84 -9.52 7.62
N GLN A 17 6.58 -9.11 7.51
CA GLN A 17 5.93 -8.85 6.24
C GLN A 17 6.01 -7.37 5.87
N PRO A 18 6.24 -7.05 4.58
CA PRO A 18 6.31 -5.66 4.12
C PRO A 18 4.95 -4.98 4.24
N VAL A 19 4.89 -3.85 4.95
CA VAL A 19 3.65 -3.09 5.17
C VAL A 19 3.64 -1.71 4.55
N ASN A 20 4.79 -1.07 4.44
CA ASN A 20 4.87 0.28 3.86
C ASN A 20 6.28 0.61 3.39
N ILE A 21 6.41 1.66 2.59
CA ILE A 21 7.67 2.30 2.25
C ILE A 21 7.57 3.77 2.64
N VAL A 22 8.47 4.22 3.50
CA VAL A 22 8.47 5.59 4.05
C VAL A 22 9.75 6.33 3.70
N GLY A 23 9.71 7.67 3.70
CA GLY A 23 10.93 8.48 3.58
C GLY A 23 11.76 8.47 4.87
N VAL A 24 13.03 8.90 4.76
CA VAL A 24 14.03 8.87 5.85
C VAL A 24 13.53 9.55 7.13
N LEU A 25 12.94 10.75 7.05
CA LEU A 25 12.51 11.48 8.24
C LEU A 25 11.45 10.71 9.05
N ARG A 26 10.52 10.06 8.36
CA ARG A 26 9.49 9.24 9.01
C ARG A 26 10.09 7.95 9.58
N ALA A 27 11.03 7.33 8.87
CA ALA A 27 11.77 6.17 9.37
C ALA A 27 12.53 6.49 10.66
N MET A 28 13.30 7.57 10.67
CA MET A 28 14.05 8.01 11.85
C MET A 28 13.10 8.35 13.01
N SER A 29 11.95 8.99 12.73
CA SER A 29 10.93 9.25 13.74
C SER A 29 10.35 7.97 14.35
N LEU A 30 10.16 6.90 13.57
CA LEU A 30 9.68 5.61 14.07
C LEU A 30 10.73 4.93 14.97
N LEU A 31 11.99 4.95 14.54
CA LEU A 31 13.13 4.37 15.26
C LEU A 31 13.35 5.08 16.61
N PHE A 32 13.56 6.40 16.59
CA PHE A 32 13.90 7.16 17.80
C PHE A 32 12.75 7.34 18.79
N ARG A 33 11.50 7.10 18.37
CA ARG A 33 10.35 7.03 19.29
C ARG A 33 10.15 5.64 19.89
N GLY A 34 11.05 4.69 19.63
CA GLY A 34 10.95 3.31 20.12
C GLY A 34 9.79 2.51 19.51
N ARG A 35 9.21 2.97 18.39
CA ARG A 35 8.09 2.28 17.72
C ARG A 35 8.57 1.24 16.70
N ALA A 36 9.83 1.32 16.31
CA ALA A 36 10.45 0.41 15.36
C ALA A 36 11.90 0.14 15.73
N SER A 37 12.41 -1.00 15.28
CA SER A 37 13.82 -1.36 15.32
C SER A 37 14.40 -1.36 13.92
N ALA A 38 15.66 -0.99 13.76
CA ALA A 38 16.35 -1.05 12.48
C ALA A 38 16.87 -2.47 12.22
N ILE A 39 16.77 -2.93 10.97
CA ILE A 39 17.34 -4.21 10.55
C ILE A 39 18.59 -3.95 9.72
N HIS A 40 19.71 -4.53 10.16
CA HIS A 40 20.93 -4.66 9.36
C HIS A 40 21.09 -6.11 8.90
N ALA A 41 21.41 -6.32 7.63
CA ALA A 41 21.80 -7.63 7.13
C ALA A 41 23.32 -7.67 6.98
N ASP A 42 23.94 -8.69 7.55
CA ASP A 42 25.35 -9.01 7.41
C ASP A 42 25.50 -10.45 6.87
N PRO A 43 26.71 -10.89 6.47
CA PRO A 43 26.93 -12.25 5.98
C PRO A 43 26.56 -13.37 6.97
N SER A 44 26.45 -13.05 8.27
CA SER A 44 26.09 -14.00 9.33
C SER A 44 24.59 -14.01 9.67
N GLY A 45 23.80 -13.07 9.14
CA GLY A 45 22.35 -13.03 9.31
C GLY A 45 21.76 -11.62 9.39
N HIS A 46 20.60 -11.51 10.04
CA HIS A 46 19.88 -10.25 10.24
C HIS A 46 19.94 -9.84 11.70
N ARG A 47 20.42 -8.63 11.96
CA ARG A 47 20.49 -8.02 13.29
C ARG A 47 19.37 -7.00 13.42
N VAL A 48 18.52 -7.17 14.42
CA VAL A 48 17.47 -6.21 14.82
C VAL A 48 18.05 -5.33 15.92
N MET A 49 18.01 -4.01 15.72
CA MET A 49 18.69 -3.04 16.57
C MET A 49 17.71 -1.97 17.02
N SER A 50 17.70 -1.67 18.31
CA SER A 50 17.06 -0.48 18.88
C SER A 50 17.69 0.82 18.35
N ALA A 51 17.09 1.96 18.66
CA ALA A 51 17.63 3.25 18.27
C ALA A 51 19.05 3.50 18.81
N GLU A 52 19.29 3.12 20.06
CA GLU A 52 20.60 3.29 20.71
C GLU A 52 21.66 2.40 20.06
N GLU A 53 21.34 1.12 19.86
CA GLU A 53 22.25 0.19 19.17
C GLU A 53 22.54 0.63 17.74
N TRP A 54 21.54 1.15 17.02
CA TRP A 54 21.71 1.65 15.66
C TRP A 54 22.59 2.90 15.59
N MET A 55 22.44 3.82 16.56
CA MET A 55 23.33 4.98 16.69
C MET A 55 24.77 4.53 16.93
N ARG A 56 24.98 3.64 17.91
CA ARG A 56 26.30 3.12 18.25
C ARG A 56 26.94 2.42 17.06
N PHE A 57 26.20 1.57 16.36
CA PHE A 57 26.66 0.91 15.14
C PHE A 57 27.04 1.89 14.03
N SER A 58 26.31 3.00 13.90
CA SER A 58 26.64 4.04 12.92
C SER A 58 27.95 4.76 13.22
N VAL A 59 28.33 4.86 14.50
CA VAL A 59 29.61 5.45 14.94
C VAL A 59 30.74 4.43 14.83
N ASP A 60 30.53 3.23 15.35
CA ASP A 60 31.54 2.15 15.37
C ASP A 60 31.85 1.63 13.96
N THR A 61 30.89 1.72 13.03
CA THR A 61 31.06 1.32 11.63
C THR A 61 30.49 2.40 10.70
N PRO A 62 31.27 3.48 10.46
CA PRO A 62 30.81 4.63 9.70
C PRO A 62 30.30 4.24 8.30
N PRO A 63 29.06 4.61 7.95
CA PRO A 63 28.52 4.40 6.60
C PRO A 63 29.26 5.26 5.56
N PRO A 64 29.28 4.83 4.28
CA PRO A 64 29.61 5.73 3.18
C PRO A 64 28.76 6.99 3.27
N ALA A 65 29.35 8.14 2.95
CA ALA A 65 28.67 9.43 3.10
C ALA A 65 27.30 9.44 2.40
N ALA A 66 27.17 8.78 1.26
CA ALA A 66 25.94 8.76 0.48
C ALA A 66 24.77 7.97 1.13
N GLU A 67 25.03 7.20 2.19
CA GLU A 67 24.04 6.40 2.94
C GLU A 67 23.83 6.91 4.37
N SER A 68 24.21 8.17 4.62
CA SER A 68 24.18 8.74 5.97
C SER A 68 23.52 10.10 6.07
N VAL A 69 22.88 10.35 7.21
CA VAL A 69 22.38 11.66 7.62
C VAL A 69 23.37 12.24 8.62
N ARG A 70 23.86 13.46 8.36
CA ARG A 70 24.68 14.20 9.31
C ARG A 70 23.79 15.05 10.21
N THR A 71 24.02 14.94 11.51
CA THR A 71 23.54 15.91 12.49
C THR A 71 24.72 16.79 12.94
N THR A 72 24.48 17.72 13.85
CA THR A 72 25.53 18.56 14.44
C THR A 72 26.60 17.76 15.19
N CYS A 73 26.24 16.60 15.75
CA CYS A 73 27.12 15.86 16.66
C CYS A 73 27.42 14.42 16.21
N ILE A 74 26.64 13.85 15.27
CA ILE A 74 26.78 12.45 14.87
C ILE A 74 26.42 12.24 13.39
N VAL A 75 27.10 11.27 12.76
CA VAL A 75 26.78 10.76 11.43
C VAL A 75 25.99 9.45 11.59
N LEU A 76 24.73 9.46 11.18
CA LEU A 76 23.82 8.32 11.34
C LEU A 76 23.62 7.60 10.01
N ARG A 77 23.73 6.27 10.01
CA ARG A 77 23.36 5.45 8.85
C ARG A 77 21.85 5.52 8.62
N VAL A 78 21.44 5.71 7.37
CA VAL A 78 20.02 5.61 7.00
C VAL A 78 19.60 4.14 7.08
N PRO A 79 18.61 3.78 7.93
CA PRO A 79 18.12 2.41 7.97
C PRO A 79 17.43 2.08 6.64
N ARG A 80 17.75 0.91 6.06
CA ARG A 80 17.07 0.45 4.83
C ARG A 80 15.77 -0.27 5.12
N VAL A 81 15.69 -0.94 6.28
CA VAL A 81 14.55 -1.72 6.71
C VAL A 81 14.28 -1.45 8.19
N LEU A 82 13.02 -1.24 8.55
CA LEU A 82 12.54 -1.12 9.93
C LEU A 82 11.54 -2.24 10.25
N LEU A 83 11.59 -2.76 11.46
CA LEU A 83 10.63 -3.72 12.01
C LEU A 83 9.76 -3.00 13.06
N LEU A 84 8.44 -2.98 12.88
CA LEU A 84 7.51 -2.39 13.86
C LEU A 84 7.37 -3.30 15.08
N GLY A 85 7.46 -2.71 16.28
CA GLY A 85 7.46 -3.46 17.55
C GLY A 85 6.10 -4.05 17.93
N GLU A 86 5.00 -3.35 17.66
CA GLU A 86 3.64 -3.73 18.12
C GLU A 86 2.66 -3.97 16.97
N TYR A 87 3.02 -3.62 15.74
CA TYR A 87 2.11 -3.73 14.61
C TYR A 87 2.14 -5.16 14.04
N ASP A 88 1.07 -5.92 14.25
CA ASP A 88 0.91 -7.32 13.81
C ASP A 88 -0.02 -7.46 12.59
N ARG A 89 -0.69 -6.38 12.17
CA ARG A 89 -1.61 -6.42 11.03
C ARG A 89 -0.84 -6.70 9.75
N VAL A 90 -1.29 -7.72 9.02
CA VAL A 90 -0.96 -7.90 7.61
C VAL A 90 -1.74 -6.86 6.81
N PRO A 91 -1.14 -6.11 5.88
CA PRO A 91 -1.90 -5.25 4.99
C PRO A 91 -2.81 -6.14 4.16
N ARG A 92 -4.09 -6.22 4.53
CA ARG A 92 -5.09 -6.78 3.63
C ARG A 92 -5.14 -5.83 2.44
N ARG A 93 -4.68 -6.30 1.28
CA ARG A 93 -4.95 -5.65 0.00
C ARG A 93 -6.45 -5.82 -0.31
N GLU A 94 -7.31 -5.19 0.49
CA GLU A 94 -8.71 -5.05 0.13
C GLU A 94 -8.75 -4.09 -1.06
N ILE A 95 -9.03 -4.65 -2.24
CA ILE A 95 -9.28 -3.87 -3.43
C ILE A 95 -10.50 -2.99 -3.12
N ARG A 96 -10.28 -1.67 -3.11
CA ARG A 96 -11.35 -0.72 -2.79
C ARG A 96 -12.48 -0.88 -3.80
N PHE A 97 -13.71 -0.96 -3.32
CA PHE A 97 -14.88 -0.90 -4.18
C PHE A 97 -14.95 0.50 -4.81
N SER A 98 -14.71 0.60 -6.12
CA SER A 98 -14.74 1.85 -6.88
C SER A 98 -15.09 1.57 -8.33
N ARG A 99 -15.65 2.56 -9.04
CA ARG A 99 -16.01 2.47 -10.47
C ARG A 99 -14.86 1.91 -11.31
N ARG A 100 -13.67 2.49 -11.16
CA ARG A 100 -12.47 2.04 -11.87
C ARG A 100 -12.15 0.57 -11.61
N ASN A 101 -12.24 0.12 -10.35
CA ASN A 101 -11.91 -1.26 -10.03
C ASN A 101 -12.99 -2.25 -10.49
N VAL A 102 -14.26 -1.84 -10.57
CA VAL A 102 -15.32 -2.66 -11.18
C VAL A 102 -15.13 -2.77 -12.70
N TYR A 103 -14.77 -1.68 -13.38
CA TYR A 103 -14.47 -1.72 -14.82
C TYR A 103 -13.27 -2.61 -15.11
N LEU A 104 -12.20 -2.50 -14.31
CA LEU A 104 -11.03 -3.37 -14.42
C LEU A 104 -11.38 -4.84 -14.15
N ARG A 105 -12.21 -5.14 -13.15
CA ARG A 105 -12.69 -6.50 -12.86
C ARG A 105 -13.41 -7.09 -14.07
N ASP A 106 -14.28 -6.31 -14.70
CA ASP A 106 -15.11 -6.74 -15.81
C ASP A 106 -14.40 -6.57 -17.18
N ALA A 107 -13.11 -6.21 -17.18
CA ALA A 107 -12.32 -5.93 -18.37
C ALA A 107 -13.01 -4.96 -19.35
N ASN A 108 -13.69 -3.93 -18.83
CA ASN A 108 -14.46 -2.97 -19.61
C ASN A 108 -15.60 -3.61 -20.46
N THR A 109 -16.04 -4.81 -20.08
CA THR A 109 -17.07 -5.57 -20.78
C THR A 109 -18.42 -5.38 -20.10
N CYS A 110 -19.42 -4.95 -20.87
CA CYS A 110 -20.81 -4.85 -20.41
C CYS A 110 -21.35 -6.25 -20.10
N GLN A 111 -21.72 -6.49 -18.83
CA GLN A 111 -22.21 -7.79 -18.36
C GLN A 111 -23.56 -8.20 -18.96
N TYR A 112 -24.27 -7.27 -19.61
CA TYR A 112 -25.56 -7.54 -20.25
C TYR A 112 -25.48 -7.89 -21.74
N CYS A 113 -24.53 -7.31 -22.48
CA CYS A 113 -24.40 -7.55 -23.93
C CYS A 113 -23.08 -8.21 -24.34
N GLY A 114 -22.16 -8.42 -23.40
CA GLY A 114 -20.87 -9.07 -23.63
C GLY A 114 -19.88 -8.26 -24.48
N ARG A 115 -20.20 -7.02 -24.88
CA ARG A 115 -19.30 -6.17 -25.66
C ARG A 115 -18.41 -5.32 -24.76
N GLN A 116 -17.18 -5.10 -25.23
CA GLN A 116 -16.20 -4.22 -24.59
C GLN A 116 -16.39 -2.78 -25.06
N PHE A 117 -16.25 -1.82 -24.14
CA PHE A 117 -16.46 -0.39 -24.41
C PHE A 117 -15.36 0.46 -23.77
N ARG A 118 -15.26 1.75 -24.14
CA ARG A 118 -14.40 2.69 -23.42
C ARG A 118 -15.02 3.10 -22.09
N ASP A 119 -14.19 3.59 -21.16
CA ASP A 119 -14.63 4.01 -19.82
C ASP A 119 -15.80 5.02 -19.86
N GLU A 120 -15.82 5.91 -20.86
CA GLU A 120 -16.84 6.96 -21.00
C GLU A 120 -18.22 6.41 -21.45
N GLU A 121 -18.24 5.22 -22.04
CA GLU A 121 -19.44 4.55 -22.55
C GLU A 121 -20.02 3.53 -21.56
N LEU A 122 -19.37 3.41 -20.39
CA LEU A 122 -19.72 2.47 -19.34
C LEU A 122 -20.29 3.18 -18.11
N ASN A 123 -21.19 2.49 -17.43
CA ASN A 123 -21.75 2.85 -16.15
C ASN A 123 -21.80 1.63 -15.23
N LEU A 124 -21.92 1.89 -13.93
CA LEU A 124 -22.21 0.84 -12.95
C LEU A 124 -23.71 0.66 -12.86
N ASP A 125 -24.15 -0.59 -12.79
CA ASP A 125 -25.54 -0.94 -12.59
C ASP A 125 -25.71 -1.98 -11.48
N HIS A 126 -26.85 -1.92 -10.80
CA HIS A 126 -27.26 -2.87 -9.78
C HIS A 126 -27.99 -4.04 -10.45
N VAL A 127 -27.47 -5.26 -10.31
CA VAL A 127 -28.12 -6.48 -10.83
C VAL A 127 -29.50 -6.64 -10.19
N VAL A 128 -29.55 -6.65 -8.86
CA VAL A 128 -30.77 -6.50 -8.05
C VAL A 128 -31.00 -5.01 -7.83
N PRO A 129 -32.10 -4.42 -8.34
CA PRO A 129 -32.39 -3.00 -8.16
C PRO A 129 -32.42 -2.58 -6.70
N ARG A 130 -31.99 -1.34 -6.45
CA ARG A 130 -31.96 -0.76 -5.09
C ARG A 130 -33.35 -0.72 -4.45
N ASP A 131 -34.40 -0.50 -5.24
CA ASP A 131 -35.78 -0.37 -4.79
C ASP A 131 -36.35 -1.65 -4.17
N ILE A 132 -35.79 -2.82 -4.53
CA ILE A 132 -36.16 -4.13 -3.96
C ILE A 132 -35.10 -4.67 -2.99
N GLY A 133 -34.21 -3.82 -2.50
CA GLY A 133 -33.21 -4.17 -1.47
C GLY A 133 -31.81 -4.51 -2.00
N GLY A 134 -31.53 -4.24 -3.29
CA GLY A 134 -30.20 -4.42 -3.86
C GLY A 134 -29.11 -3.60 -3.17
N LYS A 135 -28.07 -4.27 -2.66
CA LYS A 135 -26.95 -3.63 -1.97
C LYS A 135 -25.92 -3.08 -2.96
N THR A 136 -25.21 -2.02 -2.59
CA THR A 136 -24.05 -1.53 -3.34
C THR A 136 -22.79 -2.25 -2.85
N ASN A 137 -22.54 -3.44 -3.38
CA ASN A 137 -21.36 -4.26 -3.06
C ASN A 137 -20.78 -4.90 -4.33
N TRP A 138 -19.66 -5.62 -4.18
CA TRP A 138 -18.98 -6.29 -5.28
C TRP A 138 -19.86 -7.30 -6.02
N GLU A 139 -20.77 -7.97 -5.33
CA GLU A 139 -21.59 -9.04 -5.88
C GLU A 139 -22.75 -8.51 -6.71
N ASN A 140 -23.30 -7.35 -6.34
CA ASN A 140 -24.51 -6.81 -6.95
C ASN A 140 -24.25 -5.66 -7.94
N ILE A 141 -23.01 -5.17 -8.03
CA ILE A 141 -22.63 -4.10 -8.97
C ILE A 141 -21.81 -4.65 -10.12
N VAL A 142 -22.25 -4.32 -11.33
CA VAL A 142 -21.64 -4.75 -12.59
C VAL A 142 -21.39 -3.59 -13.54
N THR A 143 -20.46 -3.79 -14.47
CA THR A 143 -20.24 -2.90 -15.60
C THR A 143 -21.34 -3.09 -16.64
N ALA A 144 -22.02 -2.01 -17.00
CA ALA A 144 -23.03 -1.95 -18.05
C ALA A 144 -22.66 -0.86 -19.05
N CYS A 145 -23.02 -1.02 -20.33
CA CYS A 145 -22.94 0.09 -21.27
C CYS A 145 -24.19 0.98 -21.14
N VAL A 146 -24.05 2.26 -21.51
CA VAL A 146 -25.15 3.25 -21.41
C VAL A 146 -26.44 2.72 -22.04
N ARG A 147 -26.35 2.07 -23.20
CA ARG A 147 -27.52 1.55 -23.92
C ARG A 147 -28.23 0.40 -23.18
N CYS A 148 -27.47 -0.53 -22.59
CA CYS A 148 -28.03 -1.64 -21.82
C CYS A 148 -28.60 -1.16 -20.48
N ASN A 149 -27.88 -0.27 -19.80
CA ASN A 149 -28.31 0.29 -18.52
C ASN A 149 -29.62 1.07 -18.67
N SER A 150 -29.72 1.95 -19.67
CA SER A 150 -30.96 2.69 -19.96
C SER A 150 -32.13 1.77 -20.35
N ARG A 151 -31.88 0.64 -21.01
CA ARG A 151 -32.93 -0.33 -21.36
C ARG A 151 -33.46 -1.07 -20.13
N LYS A 152 -32.56 -1.45 -19.22
CA LYS A 152 -32.90 -2.13 -17.96
C LYS A 152 -33.70 -1.19 -17.04
N ALA A 153 -33.24 0.05 -16.84
CA ALA A 153 -33.85 0.97 -15.87
C ALA A 153 -34.03 0.27 -14.49
N ASN A 154 -35.17 0.46 -13.81
CA ASN A 154 -35.47 -0.23 -12.53
C ASN A 154 -36.07 -1.64 -12.72
N ARG A 155 -35.97 -2.25 -13.91
CA ARG A 155 -36.48 -3.61 -14.13
C ARG A 155 -35.42 -4.62 -13.70
N TRP A 156 -35.85 -5.63 -12.94
CA TRP A 156 -35.02 -6.79 -12.63
C TRP A 156 -34.91 -7.64 -13.90
N CYS A 157 -33.69 -7.82 -14.42
CA CYS A 157 -33.42 -8.86 -15.41
C CYS A 157 -33.08 -10.14 -14.66
N GLY A 158 -34.12 -10.87 -14.27
CA GLY A 158 -34.06 -12.27 -13.83
C GLY A 158 -34.69 -13.15 -14.88
#